data_AF-A0A2X2M5P9-F1
#
_entry.id   AF-A0A2X2M5P9-F1
#
_cell.length_a   1.000
_cell.length_b   1.000
_cell.length_c   1.000
_cell.angle_alpha   90.00
_cell.angle_beta   90.00
_cell.angle_gamma   90.00
#
_symmetry.space_group_name_H-M   'P 1'
#
loop_
_entity.id
_entity.type
_entity.pdbx_description
1 polymer ?
#
loop_
_entity_poly.entity_id
_entity_poly.type
_entity_poly.pdbx_seq_one_letter_code
_entity_poly.pdbx_strand_id
1 'polypeptide(L)'
;MPPLFAFITTFLIGILTGLFGIGGGALMTPLMLIVFRFPPHVAVGTSMMMIFFSSVMSSIGHIAQGHVAWGYAIILIISSYFGAKSVSK
;
A
#
# COMPACT_ATOMS: atom_id res chain seq x y z
N MET A 1 28.13 6.02 6.01
CA MET A 1 27.36 6.08 4.75
C MET A 1 27.10 7.55 4.48
N PRO A 2 27.60 8.13 3.38
CA PRO A 2 27.45 9.57 3.14
C PRO A 2 25.95 9.93 3.04
N PRO A 3 25.47 10.93 3.81
CA PRO A 3 24.04 11.25 3.93
C PRO A 3 23.38 11.64 2.60
N LEU A 4 24.16 12.11 1.62
CA LEU A 4 23.69 12.48 0.29
C LEU A 4 23.16 11.28 -0.52
N PHE A 5 23.76 10.10 -0.37
CA PHE A 5 23.31 8.89 -1.07
C PHE A 5 21.94 8.44 -0.57
N ALA A 6 21.69 8.58 0.74
CA ALA A 6 20.42 8.23 1.37
C ALA A 6 19.27 9.09 0.80
N PHE A 7 19.48 10.40 0.65
CA PHE A 7 18.47 11.31 0.09
C PHE A 7 18.06 10.95 -1.33
N ILE A 8 19.02 10.62 -2.20
CA ILE A 8 18.72 10.26 -3.60
C ILE A 8 17.94 8.94 -3.66
N THR A 9 18.35 7.94 -2.88
CA THR A 9 17.63 6.66 -2.84
C THR A 9 16.22 6.79 -2.27
N THR A 10 16.01 7.51 -1.17
CA THR A 10 14.66 7.69 -0.60
C THR A 10 13.76 8.51 -1.51
N PHE A 11 14.32 9.47 -2.25
CA PHE A 11 13.59 10.22 -3.26
C PHE A 11 13.14 9.36 -4.44
N LEU A 12 14.05 8.55 -5.02
CA LEU A 12 13.67 7.60 -6.09
C LEU A 12 12.67 6.56 -5.60
N ILE A 13 12.88 6.00 -4.41
CA ILE A 13 11.96 5.02 -3.81
C ILE A 13 10.59 5.67 -3.56
N GLY A 14 10.54 6.91 -3.08
CA GLY A 14 9.31 7.67 -2.89
C GLY A 14 8.53 7.89 -4.18
N ILE A 15 9.23 8.28 -5.27
CA ILE A 15 8.62 8.44 -6.59
C ILE A 15 8.11 7.11 -7.13
N LEU A 16 8.92 6.05 -7.09
CA LEU A 16 8.53 4.73 -7.59
C LEU A 16 7.33 4.19 -6.80
N THR A 17 7.37 4.29 -5.47
CA THR A 17 6.28 3.80 -4.61
C THR A 17 5.00 4.63 -4.77
N GLY A 18 5.12 5.94 -4.99
CA GLY A 18 4.00 6.82 -5.33
C GLY A 18 3.41 6.51 -6.70
N LEU A 19 4.25 6.21 -7.69
CA LEU A 19 3.84 5.86 -9.06
C LEU A 19 3.10 4.51 -9.12
N PHE A 20 3.55 3.51 -8.35
CA PHE A 20 2.89 2.20 -8.29
C PHE A 20 1.55 2.23 -7.54
N GLY A 21 1.14 3.35 -6.93
CA GLY A 21 -0.13 3.48 -6.20
C GLY A 21 -0.24 2.63 -4.93
N ILE A 22 0.80 1.85 -4.59
CA ILE A 22 0.89 1.01 -3.38
C ILE A 22 1.07 1.85 -2.12
N GLY A 23 1.50 3.11 -2.26
CA GLY A 23 1.43 4.11 -1.21
C GLY A 23 2.11 3.69 0.10
N GLY A 24 3.37 3.27 0.05
CA GLY A 24 4.24 3.08 1.23
C GLY A 24 3.84 1.99 2.23
N GLY A 25 2.58 1.54 2.27
CA GLY A 25 2.04 0.65 3.30
C GLY A 25 2.64 -0.75 3.24
N ALA A 26 2.88 -1.28 2.04
CA ALA A 26 3.56 -2.56 1.84
C ALA A 26 5.04 -2.53 2.31
N LEU A 27 5.67 -1.35 2.32
CA LEU A 27 7.02 -1.16 2.87
C LEU A 27 6.99 -0.89 4.38
N MET A 28 5.94 -0.27 4.91
CA MET A 28 5.81 0.02 6.35
C MET A 28 5.69 -1.26 7.20
N THR A 29 5.04 -2.31 6.70
CA THR A 29 4.94 -3.59 7.42
C THR A 29 6.30 -4.23 7.70
N PRO A 30 7.16 -4.49 6.70
CA PRO A 30 8.50 -5.00 6.94
C PRO A 30 9.38 -3.98 7.68
N LEU A 31 9.18 -2.67 7.50
CA LEU A 31 9.91 -1.66 8.28
C LEU A 31 9.60 -1.77 9.79
N MET A 32 8.32 -1.87 10.16
CA MET A 32 7.92 -1.99 11.56
C MET A 32 8.36 -3.31 12.19
N LEU A 33 8.32 -4.41 11.42
CA LEU A 33 8.74 -5.74 11.87
C LEU A 33 10.26 -5.89 11.97
N ILE A 34 10.99 -5.51 10.91
CA ILE A 34 12.43 -5.79 10.77
C ILE A 34 13.28 -4.68 11.39
N VAL A 35 12.91 -3.40 11.20
CA VAL A 35 13.70 -2.26 11.66
C VAL A 35 13.33 -1.88 13.09
N PHE A 36 12.03 -1.74 13.38
CA PHE A 36 11.57 -1.29 14.70
C PHE A 36 11.28 -2.42 15.69
N ARG A 37 11.25 -3.69 15.25
CA ARG A 37 11.01 -4.87 16.10
C ARG A 37 9.74 -4.76 16.96
N PHE A 38 8.70 -4.09 16.44
CA PHE A 38 7.41 -4.01 17.13
C PHE A 38 6.75 -5.39 17.21
N PRO A 39 5.88 -5.63 18.21
CA PRO A 39 5.09 -6.85 18.29
C PRO A 39 4.33 -7.07 16.97
N PRO A 40 4.41 -8.27 16.36
CA PRO A 40 3.85 -8.53 15.03
C PRO A 40 2.37 -8.18 14.92
N HIS A 41 1.64 -8.37 16.02
CA HIS A 41 0.20 -8.10 16.08
C HIS A 41 -0.14 -6.62 15.87
N VAL A 42 0.67 -5.71 16.44
CA VAL A 42 0.45 -4.25 16.33
C VAL A 42 0.95 -3.73 14.97
N ALA A 43 2.07 -4.27 14.49
CA ALA A 43 2.66 -3.89 13.21
C ALA A 43 1.74 -4.22 12.02
N VAL A 44 1.14 -5.42 12.03
CA VAL A 44 0.20 -5.85 10.99
C VAL A 44 -1.07 -5.00 11.03
N GLY A 45 -1.67 -4.80 12.21
CA GLY A 45 -2.88 -3.98 12.36
C GLY A 45 -2.69 -2.53 11.88
N THR A 46 -1.58 -1.91 12.26
CA THR A 46 -1.27 -0.52 11.87
C THR A 46 -1.02 -0.42 10.36
N SER A 47 -0.29 -1.36 9.79
CA SER A 47 -0.01 -1.39 8.35
C SER A 47 -1.28 -1.58 7.52
N MET A 48 -2.19 -2.46 7.96
CA MET A 48 -3.48 -2.67 7.29
C MET A 48 -4.32 -1.38 7.29
N MET A 49 -4.33 -0.63 8.39
CA MET A 49 -5.03 0.65 8.45
C MET A 49 -4.42 1.70 7.53
N MET A 50 -3.09 1.76 7.44
CA MET A 50 -2.39 2.66 6.52
C MET A 50 -2.64 2.30 5.04
N ILE A 51 -2.60 1.00 4.70
CA ILE A 51 -2.93 0.51 3.36
C ILE A 51 -4.38 0.87 3.00
N PHE A 52 -5.33 0.66 3.93
CA PHE A 52 -6.72 1.02 3.71
C PHE A 52 -6.90 2.49 3.33
N PHE A 53 -6.35 3.42 4.13
CA PHE A 53 -6.42 4.86 3.84
C PHE A 53 -5.74 5.22 2.51
N SER A 54 -4.59 4.62 2.22
CA SER A 54 -3.86 4.88 0.98
C SER A 54 -4.63 4.38 -0.24
N SER A 55 -5.21 3.18 -0.17
CA SER A 55 -6.06 2.61 -1.23
C SER A 55 -7.33 3.43 -1.46
N VAL A 56 -7.93 3.98 -0.40
CA VAL A 56 -9.07 4.90 -0.52
C VAL A 56 -8.67 6.18 -1.26
N MET A 57 -7.56 6.82 -0.86
CA MET A 57 -7.07 8.03 -1.53
C MET A 57 -6.67 7.76 -2.99
N SER A 58 -6.04 6.61 -3.26
CA SER A 58 -5.68 6.18 -4.62
C SER A 58 -6.92 5.92 -5.48
N SER A 59 -7.94 5.25 -4.93
CA SER A 59 -9.23 5.04 -5.61
C SER A 59 -9.92 6.36 -5.93
N ILE A 60 -9.93 7.31 -4.99
CA ILE A 60 -10.50 8.64 -5.21
C ILE A 60 -9.76 9.37 -6.34
N GLY A 61 -8.43 9.28 -6.39
CA GLY A 61 -7.62 9.83 -7.48
C GLY A 61 -7.99 9.25 -8.85
N HIS A 62 -8.21 7.93 -8.92
CA HIS A 62 -8.66 7.28 -10.16
C HIS A 62 -10.10 7.65 -10.54
N ILE A 63 -11.00 7.81 -9.57
CA ILE A 63 -12.38 8.27 -9.79
C ILE A 63 -12.39 9.71 -10.33
N ALA A 64 -11.53 10.59 -9.80
CA ALA A 64 -11.41 11.97 -10.25
C ALA A 64 -10.88 12.09 -11.68
N GLN A 65 -10.13 11.10 -12.18
CA GLN A 65 -9.61 11.07 -13.55
C GLN A 65 -10.66 10.66 -14.60
N GLY A 66 -11.90 10.33 -14.21
CA GLY A 66 -13.02 10.08 -15.13
C GLY A 66 -12.94 8.80 -15.98
N HIS A 67 -11.81 8.10 -15.98
CA HIS A 67 -11.55 6.88 -16.75
C HIS A 67 -11.81 5.59 -15.94
N VAL A 68 -12.75 5.61 -15.00
CA VAL A 68 -13.08 4.41 -14.22
C VAL A 68 -13.98 3.50 -15.05
N ALA A 69 -13.39 2.42 -15.57
CA ALA A 69 -14.14 1.35 -16.18
C ALA A 69 -14.85 0.52 -15.09
N TRP A 70 -16.05 0.97 -14.71
CA TRP A 70 -16.89 0.39 -13.66
C TRP A 70 -17.10 -1.14 -13.78
N GLY A 71 -17.10 -1.67 -15.01
CA GLY A 71 -17.17 -3.12 -15.26
C GLY A 71 -15.98 -3.89 -14.67
N TYR A 72 -14.75 -3.39 -14.85
CA TYR A 72 -13.56 -4.01 -14.26
C TYR A 72 -13.48 -3.79 -12.76
N ALA A 73 -13.93 -2.62 -12.26
CA ALA A 73 -13.95 -2.34 -10.83
C ALA A 73 -14.79 -3.36 -10.04
N ILE A 74 -15.98 -3.72 -10.54
CA ILE A 74 -16.85 -4.72 -9.89
C ILE A 74 -16.22 -6.11 -9.87
N ILE A 75 -15.60 -6.54 -10.97
CA ILE A 75 -14.90 -7.84 -11.06
C ILE A 75 -13.72 -7.88 -10.08
N LEU A 76 -12.97 -6.79 -9.96
CA LEU A 76 -11.85 -6.68 -9.02
C LEU A 76 -12.33 -6.70 -7.56
N ILE A 77 -13.46 -6.06 -7.24
CA ILE A 77 -14.04 -6.09 -5.88
C ILE A 77 -14.46 -7.51 -5.51
N ILE A 78 -15.18 -8.21 -6.40
CA ILE A 78 -15.68 -9.58 -6.15
C ILE A 78 -14.51 -10.56 -6.00
N SER A 79 -13.52 -10.50 -6.90
CA SER A 79 -12.34 -11.36 -6.83
C SER A 79 -11.49 -11.08 -5.60
N SER A 80 -11.30 -9.81 -5.21
CA SER A 80 -10.59 -9.44 -3.98
C SER A 80 -11.27 -9.97 -2.73
N TYR A 81 -12.61 -9.92 -2.66
CA TYR A 81 -13.37 -10.48 -1.54
C TYR A 81 -13.19 -12.00 -1.41
N PHE A 82 -13.27 -12.74 -2.53
CA PHE A 82 -13.07 -14.19 -2.53
C PHE A 82 -11.61 -14.59 -2.21
N GLY A 83 -10.64 -13.83 -2.71
CA GLY A 83 -9.21 -14.04 -2.40
C GLY A 83 -8.92 -13.81 -0.92
N ALA A 84 -9.43 -12.71 -0.35
CA ALA A 84 -9.27 -12.40 1.09
C ALA A 84 -9.89 -13.47 1.98
N LYS A 85 -11.08 -13.97 1.61
CA LYS A 85 -11.75 -15.07 2.34
C LYS A 85 -10.97 -16.38 2.25
N SER A 86 -10.26 -16.65 1.15
CA SER A 86 -9.50 -17.88 0.97
C SER A 86 -8.20 -17.91 1.79
N VAL A 87 -7.59 -16.74 2.06
CA VAL A 87 -6.41 -16.63 2.94
C VAL A 87 -6.78 -16.77 4.42
N SER A 88 -8.02 -16.45 4.79
CA SER A 88 -8.49 -16.51 6.19
C SER A 88 -8.86 -17.92 6.66
N LYS A 89 -8.65 -18.96 5.85
CA LYS A 89 -8.96 -20.36 6.14
C LYS A 89 -7.68 -21.17 6.28
#